data_AF-A0A6U6DF80-F1
#
_entry.id   AF-A0A6U6DF80-F1
#
_cell.length_a   1.000
_cell.length_b   1.000
_cell.length_c   1.000
_cell.angle_alpha   90.00
_cell.angle_beta   90.00
_cell.angle_gamma   90.00
#
_symmetry.space_group_name_H-M   'P 1'
#
loop_
_entity.id
_entity.type
_entity.pdbx_description
1 polymer ?
#
loop_
_entity_poly.entity_id
_entity_poly.type
_entity_poly.pdbx_seq_one_letter_code
_entity_poly.pdbx_strand_id
1 'polypeptide(L)'
;AAAAAAAIRPPPPGRRRSGGLRRTASALGRWMYGPNPDPSWTSTSSTAAATTSSAPAWKLILSTLKLLGLLGFWTSDNASFLHSSGFFDDHSLPSKDDRIRSRTESKGRWSRRGMRSYFVAACAGWIVSWREAWRHRGGELSVRVHKVRELEERKARGMAAERRRKRKAEANERSDSWDPEEDDDGEDDDEEEEYFDEGELDEARRALKAAEGRQFSLFLALLKSSCDVVVFSNNPGVDLHKRYRGKKMNEGFHSVCGLVSASTVLYNNFPNAAPKV
;
A
#
# COMPACT_ATOMS: atom_id res chain seq x y z
N ALA A 1 -65.21 -7.66 42.98
CA ALA A 1 -64.09 -7.95 42.06
C ALA A 1 -63.87 -6.72 41.18
N ALA A 2 -62.83 -5.95 41.50
CA ALA A 2 -62.54 -4.65 40.91
C ALA A 2 -61.79 -4.81 39.58
N ALA A 3 -62.31 -4.20 38.51
CA ALA A 3 -61.66 -4.12 37.21
C ALA A 3 -61.00 -2.74 37.06
N ALA A 4 -59.67 -2.72 37.09
CA ALA A 4 -58.86 -1.54 36.83
C ALA A 4 -58.64 -1.41 35.30
N ALA A 5 -59.25 -0.39 34.69
CA ALA A 5 -58.97 0.02 33.33
C ALA A 5 -57.73 0.94 33.32
N ALA A 6 -56.57 0.39 32.97
CA ALA A 6 -55.35 1.16 32.77
C ALA A 6 -55.35 1.80 31.37
N ALA A 7 -55.46 3.12 31.33
CA ALA A 7 -55.39 3.91 30.11
C ALA A 7 -53.96 3.90 29.54
N ILE A 8 -53.79 3.36 28.33
CA ILE A 8 -52.55 3.40 27.56
C ILE A 8 -52.41 4.80 26.97
N ARG A 9 -51.51 5.62 27.53
CA ARG A 9 -51.09 6.89 26.92
C ARG A 9 -50.03 6.63 25.83
N PRO A 10 -50.16 7.21 24.63
CA PRO A 10 -49.11 7.14 23.62
C PRO A 10 -47.88 7.97 24.05
N PRO A 11 -46.66 7.54 23.67
CA PRO A 11 -45.43 8.26 24.00
C PRO A 11 -45.32 9.59 23.23
N PRO A 12 -44.63 10.60 23.79
CA PRO A 12 -44.45 11.89 23.13
C PRO A 12 -43.50 11.78 21.92
N PRO A 13 -43.69 12.61 20.88
CA PRO A 13 -42.85 12.60 19.70
C PRO A 13 -41.43 13.09 20.04
N GLY A 14 -40.48 12.16 19.99
CA GLY A 14 -39.06 12.45 20.15
C GLY A 14 -38.53 13.36 19.03
N ARG A 15 -37.88 14.45 19.43
CA ARG A 15 -37.08 15.34 18.58
C ARG A 15 -36.09 14.53 17.73
N ARG A 16 -36.35 14.44 16.43
CA ARG A 16 -35.37 13.96 15.44
C ARG A 16 -34.26 15.00 15.29
N ARG A 17 -33.07 14.69 15.80
CA ARG A 17 -31.81 15.34 15.40
C ARG A 17 -31.48 14.90 13.97
N SER A 18 -31.96 15.65 12.98
CA SER A 18 -31.50 15.53 11.59
C SER A 18 -30.18 16.29 11.43
N GLY A 19 -29.08 15.56 11.52
CA GLY A 19 -27.74 16.08 11.25
C GLY A 19 -26.77 14.99 10.77
N GLY A 20 -27.29 13.93 10.13
CA GLY A 20 -26.47 12.92 9.49
C GLY A 20 -26.36 13.25 8.00
N LEU A 21 -25.27 13.89 7.60
CA LEU A 21 -24.88 14.04 6.20
C LEU A 21 -24.97 12.66 5.52
N ARG A 22 -25.97 12.48 4.66
CA ARG A 22 -26.05 11.33 3.75
C ARG A 22 -24.84 11.40 2.83
N ARG A 23 -23.76 10.71 3.19
CA ARG A 23 -22.64 10.47 2.29
C ARG A 23 -23.19 9.58 1.17
N THR A 24 -23.27 10.14 -0.03
CA THR A 24 -23.67 9.41 -1.23
C THR A 24 -22.72 8.24 -1.48
N ALA A 25 -23.18 7.17 -2.13
CA ALA A 25 -22.32 6.06 -2.54
C ALA A 25 -21.10 6.52 -3.37
N SER A 26 -21.23 7.64 -4.08
CA SER A 26 -20.13 8.30 -4.81
C SER A 26 -19.09 8.98 -3.91
N ALA A 27 -19.45 9.40 -2.70
CA ALA A 27 -18.49 9.87 -1.68
C ALA A 27 -17.75 8.69 -1.04
N LEU A 28 -18.43 7.57 -0.82
CA LEU A 28 -17.81 6.34 -0.31
C LEU A 28 -16.84 5.73 -1.32
N GLY A 29 -17.20 5.71 -2.61
CA GLY A 29 -16.32 5.23 -3.69
C GLY A 29 -15.07 6.11 -3.88
N ARG A 30 -15.20 7.44 -3.74
CA ARG A 30 -14.05 8.36 -3.72
C ARG A 30 -13.13 8.14 -2.53
N TRP A 31 -13.67 7.71 -1.40
CA TRP A 31 -12.89 7.40 -0.19
C TRP A 31 -12.22 6.02 -0.27
N MET A 32 -12.87 5.02 -0.88
CA MET A 32 -12.31 3.67 -1.04
C MET A 32 -11.28 3.54 -2.16
N TYR A 33 -11.39 4.33 -3.24
CA TYR A 33 -10.55 4.19 -4.43
C TYR A 33 -9.85 5.48 -4.87
N GLY A 34 -10.08 6.60 -4.19
CA GLY A 34 -9.26 7.79 -4.37
C GLY A 34 -7.88 7.53 -3.76
N PRO A 35 -6.78 8.02 -4.38
CA PRO A 35 -5.51 8.10 -3.67
C PRO A 35 -5.77 8.92 -2.41
N ASN A 36 -5.53 8.33 -1.23
CA ASN A 36 -5.55 9.06 0.03
C ASN A 36 -4.52 10.20 -0.14
N PRO A 37 -4.94 11.48 -0.21
CA PRO A 37 -3.97 12.55 -0.30
C PRO A 37 -3.27 12.56 1.06
N ASP A 38 -2.00 12.16 1.09
CA ASP A 38 -1.18 12.39 2.28
C ASP A 38 -1.27 13.88 2.63
N PRO A 39 -1.75 14.25 3.84
CA PRO A 39 -1.84 15.66 4.24
C PRO A 39 -0.46 16.33 4.42
N SER A 40 0.64 15.59 4.26
CA SER A 40 2.02 16.07 4.41
C SER A 40 2.72 16.39 3.09
N TRP A 41 2.02 16.31 1.95
CA TRP A 41 2.57 16.64 0.62
C TRP A 41 2.05 17.96 0.04
N THR A 42 1.61 18.91 0.88
CA THR A 42 1.59 20.32 0.45
C THR A 42 3.03 20.80 0.39
N SER A 43 3.71 20.39 -0.68
CA SER A 43 4.99 20.88 -1.12
C SER A 43 4.95 22.40 -1.13
N THR A 44 5.88 23.02 -0.41
CA THR A 44 6.34 24.38 -0.63
C THR A 44 6.51 24.55 -2.14
N SER A 45 5.67 25.41 -2.72
CA SER A 45 5.61 25.69 -4.14
C SER A 45 6.89 26.41 -4.56
N SER A 46 7.94 25.63 -4.84
CA SER A 46 9.07 26.06 -5.65
C SER A 46 8.60 26.02 -7.10
N THR A 47 8.45 27.20 -7.70
CA THR A 47 8.23 27.44 -9.14
C THR A 47 9.46 27.07 -9.98
N ALA A 48 10.05 25.91 -9.74
CA ALA A 48 11.02 25.31 -10.64
C ALA A 48 10.23 24.66 -11.79
N ALA A 49 10.55 25.05 -13.03
CA ALA A 49 9.92 24.56 -14.25
C ALA A 49 9.70 23.04 -14.18
N ALA A 50 8.44 22.64 -14.04
CA ALA A 50 8.03 21.25 -13.92
C ALA A 50 8.37 20.54 -15.23
N THR A 51 9.55 19.92 -15.28
CA THR A 51 9.82 18.88 -16.26
C THR A 51 8.79 17.79 -15.95
N THR A 52 7.76 17.69 -16.79
CA THR A 52 6.74 16.66 -16.68
C THR A 52 7.44 15.33 -16.87
N SER A 53 7.92 14.74 -15.78
CA SER A 53 8.49 13.40 -15.76
C SER A 53 7.38 12.47 -16.23
N SER A 54 7.40 12.17 -17.53
CA SER A 54 6.41 11.32 -18.16
C SER A 54 6.41 9.99 -17.42
N ALA A 55 5.25 9.61 -16.89
CA ALA A 55 5.11 8.32 -16.23
C ALA A 55 5.62 7.24 -17.18
N PRO A 56 6.45 6.29 -16.71
CA PRO A 56 7.06 5.33 -17.61
C PRO A 56 5.97 4.53 -18.33
N ALA A 57 6.08 4.37 -19.66
CA ALA A 57 5.02 3.85 -20.52
C ALA A 57 4.39 2.54 -20.02
N TRP A 58 5.17 1.64 -19.42
CA TRP A 58 4.67 0.39 -18.85
C TRP A 58 3.64 0.61 -17.73
N LYS A 59 3.80 1.65 -16.91
CA LYS A 59 2.88 1.98 -15.81
C LYS A 59 1.57 2.49 -16.38
N LEU A 60 1.62 3.29 -17.45
CA LEU A 60 0.45 3.73 -18.20
C LEU A 60 -0.30 2.52 -18.77
N ILE A 61 0.38 1.65 -19.51
CA ILE A 61 -0.22 0.46 -20.14
C ILE A 61 -0.88 -0.44 -19.11
N LEU A 62 -0.19 -0.80 -18.02
CA LEU A 62 -0.74 -1.68 -16.99
C LEU A 62 -1.87 -1.02 -16.20
N SER A 63 -1.79 0.29 -15.94
CA SER A 63 -2.88 1.01 -15.28
C SER A 63 -4.11 1.06 -16.18
N THR A 64 -3.94 1.30 -17.48
CA THR A 64 -5.02 1.21 -18.47
C THR A 64 -5.62 -0.19 -18.52
N LEU A 65 -4.79 -1.23 -18.55
CA LEU A 65 -5.25 -2.62 -18.54
C LEU A 65 -6.05 -2.94 -17.26
N LYS A 66 -5.59 -2.45 -16.11
CA LYS A 66 -6.31 -2.55 -14.84
C LYS A 66 -7.68 -1.86 -14.92
N LEU A 67 -7.73 -0.64 -15.43
CA LEU A 67 -8.98 0.11 -15.59
C LEU A 67 -9.94 -0.60 -16.55
N LEU A 68 -9.45 -1.12 -17.67
CA LEU A 68 -10.27 -1.89 -18.62
C LEU A 68 -10.82 -3.18 -17.99
N GLY A 69 -10.02 -3.89 -17.20
CA GLY A 69 -10.48 -5.07 -16.48
C GLY A 69 -11.54 -4.75 -15.42
N LEU A 70 -11.36 -3.66 -14.67
CA LEU A 70 -12.36 -3.17 -13.70
C LEU A 70 -13.65 -2.70 -14.40
N LEU A 71 -13.53 -2.02 -15.53
CA LEU A 71 -14.67 -1.62 -16.36
C LEU A 71 -15.42 -2.84 -16.89
N GLY A 72 -14.70 -3.85 -17.39
CA GLY A 72 -15.28 -5.12 -17.85
C GLY A 72 -15.96 -5.91 -16.73
N PHE A 73 -15.42 -5.87 -15.51
CA PHE A 73 -16.08 -6.44 -14.33
C PHE A 73 -17.38 -5.69 -14.03
N TRP A 74 -17.33 -4.36 -13.96
CA TRP A 74 -18.50 -3.53 -13.67
C TRP A 74 -19.61 -3.69 -14.72
N THR A 75 -19.27 -3.70 -16.01
CA THR A 75 -20.27 -3.91 -17.08
C THR A 75 -20.90 -5.29 -17.00
N SER A 76 -20.09 -6.33 -16.73
CA SER A 76 -20.58 -7.70 -16.59
C SER A 76 -21.46 -7.89 -15.35
N ASP A 77 -21.17 -7.20 -14.25
CA ASP A 77 -21.99 -7.23 -13.04
C ASP A 77 -23.36 -6.60 -13.29
N ASN A 78 -23.39 -5.43 -13.95
CA ASN A 78 -24.66 -4.78 -14.34
C ASN A 78 -25.45 -5.62 -15.37
N ALA A 79 -24.78 -6.25 -16.35
CA ALA A 79 -25.43 -7.15 -17.28
C ALA A 79 -26.00 -8.39 -16.58
N SER A 80 -25.25 -8.97 -15.64
CA SER A 80 -25.71 -10.07 -14.78
C SER A 80 -26.95 -9.67 -13.98
N PHE A 81 -26.97 -8.45 -13.43
CA PHE A 81 -28.14 -7.89 -12.74
C PHE A 81 -29.35 -7.75 -13.67
N LEU A 82 -29.18 -7.11 -14.84
CA LEU A 82 -30.25 -6.94 -15.84
C LEU A 82 -30.81 -8.27 -16.35
N HIS A 83 -29.97 -9.28 -16.56
CA HIS A 83 -30.46 -10.62 -16.86
C HIS A 83 -31.24 -11.18 -15.67
N SER A 84 -30.77 -11.02 -14.43
CA SER A 84 -31.46 -11.59 -13.27
C SER A 84 -32.84 -10.96 -13.00
N SER A 85 -33.03 -9.68 -13.34
CA SER A 85 -34.33 -8.99 -13.24
C SER A 85 -35.34 -9.43 -14.30
N GLY A 86 -34.91 -10.14 -15.35
CA GLY A 86 -35.75 -10.53 -16.48
C GLY A 86 -35.92 -9.45 -17.54
N PHE A 87 -35.08 -8.41 -17.53
CA PHE A 87 -35.11 -7.34 -18.54
C PHE A 87 -34.89 -7.87 -19.97
N PHE A 88 -34.14 -8.96 -20.11
CA PHE A 88 -33.85 -9.64 -21.38
C PHE A 88 -34.55 -11.00 -21.50
N ASP A 89 -35.70 -11.18 -20.84
CA ASP A 89 -36.45 -12.44 -20.97
C ASP A 89 -37.00 -12.59 -22.39
N ASP A 90 -36.79 -13.78 -22.96
CA ASP A 90 -37.39 -14.15 -24.22
C ASP A 90 -38.83 -14.64 -23.99
N HIS A 91 -39.79 -13.77 -24.28
CA HIS A 91 -41.22 -14.07 -24.14
C HIS A 91 -41.76 -15.03 -25.21
N SER A 92 -40.96 -15.36 -26.24
CA SER A 92 -41.32 -16.41 -27.20
C SER A 92 -41.24 -17.83 -26.61
N LEU A 93 -40.52 -18.00 -25.49
CA LEU A 93 -40.44 -19.28 -24.80
C LEU A 93 -41.78 -19.61 -24.10
N PRO A 94 -42.37 -20.79 -24.38
CA PRO A 94 -43.73 -21.12 -23.97
C PRO A 94 -43.84 -21.34 -22.45
N SER A 95 -42.83 -21.95 -21.83
CA SER A 95 -42.82 -22.22 -20.39
C SER A 95 -42.10 -21.12 -19.60
N LYS A 96 -42.65 -20.80 -18.42
CA LYS A 96 -41.97 -19.95 -17.42
C LYS A 96 -40.65 -20.58 -16.98
N ASP A 97 -40.59 -21.89 -16.87
CA ASP A 97 -39.39 -22.60 -16.40
C ASP A 97 -38.24 -22.50 -17.41
N ASP A 98 -38.55 -22.52 -18.71
CA ASP A 98 -37.56 -22.32 -19.77
C ASP A 98 -36.99 -20.91 -19.75
N ARG A 99 -37.83 -19.90 -19.50
CA ARG A 99 -37.38 -18.50 -19.31
C ARG A 99 -36.44 -18.39 -18.11
N ILE A 100 -36.80 -19.00 -16.98
CA ILE A 100 -35.97 -18.99 -15.76
C ILE A 100 -34.63 -19.70 -16.02
N ARG A 101 -34.62 -20.82 -16.75
CA ARG A 101 -33.39 -21.54 -17.11
C ARG A 101 -32.48 -20.69 -18.00
N SER A 102 -33.02 -20.15 -19.09
CA SER A 102 -32.29 -19.25 -20.01
C SER A 102 -31.69 -18.04 -19.29
N ARG A 103 -32.47 -17.46 -18.36
CA ARG A 103 -32.04 -16.35 -17.50
C ARG A 103 -30.86 -16.75 -16.61
N THR A 104 -30.97 -17.90 -15.94
CA THR A 104 -29.94 -18.41 -15.02
C THR A 104 -28.64 -18.71 -15.75
N GLU A 105 -28.72 -19.30 -16.94
CA GLU A 105 -27.55 -19.56 -17.79
C GLU A 105 -26.89 -18.27 -18.28
N SER A 106 -27.68 -17.30 -18.73
CA SER A 106 -27.18 -16.00 -19.20
C SER A 106 -26.54 -15.20 -18.08
N LYS A 107 -27.16 -15.14 -16.90
CA LYS A 107 -26.58 -14.59 -15.67
C LYS A 107 -25.24 -15.26 -15.36
N GLY A 108 -25.19 -16.60 -15.40
CA GLY A 108 -23.96 -17.36 -15.17
C GLY A 108 -22.85 -17.04 -16.19
N ARG A 109 -23.18 -16.84 -17.47
CA ARG A 109 -22.22 -16.44 -18.51
C ARG A 109 -21.62 -15.05 -18.23
N TRP A 110 -22.46 -14.06 -17.92
CA TRP A 110 -22.01 -12.70 -17.61
C TRP A 110 -21.19 -12.65 -16.32
N SER A 111 -21.61 -13.33 -15.27
CA SER A 111 -20.84 -13.43 -14.03
C SER A 111 -19.43 -14.02 -14.27
N ARG A 112 -19.31 -15.10 -15.04
CA ARG A 112 -18.00 -15.68 -15.43
C ARG A 112 -17.14 -14.71 -16.24
N ARG A 113 -17.73 -13.92 -17.15
CA ARG A 113 -17.00 -12.88 -17.90
C ARG A 113 -16.49 -11.79 -16.96
N GLY A 114 -17.32 -11.32 -16.04
CA GLY A 114 -16.94 -10.33 -15.03
C GLY A 114 -15.76 -10.79 -14.19
N MET A 115 -15.79 -12.04 -13.71
CA MET A 115 -14.69 -12.61 -12.92
C MET A 115 -13.38 -12.71 -13.71
N ARG A 116 -13.44 -13.04 -15.01
CA ARG A 116 -12.25 -13.03 -15.88
C ARG A 116 -11.69 -11.63 -16.08
N SER A 117 -12.54 -10.64 -16.34
CA SER A 117 -12.13 -9.24 -16.49
C SER A 117 -11.49 -8.70 -15.21
N TYR A 118 -12.07 -9.03 -14.05
CA TYR A 118 -11.51 -8.65 -12.76
C TYR A 118 -10.15 -9.31 -12.52
N PHE A 119 -10.01 -10.60 -12.85
CA PHE A 119 -8.73 -11.30 -12.73
C PHE A 119 -7.63 -10.66 -13.58
N VAL A 120 -7.94 -10.21 -14.80
CA VAL A 120 -6.99 -9.44 -15.62
C VAL A 120 -6.57 -8.14 -14.91
N ALA A 121 -7.52 -7.42 -14.30
CA ALA A 121 -7.20 -6.23 -13.53
C ALA A 121 -6.32 -6.52 -12.30
N ALA A 122 -6.58 -7.63 -11.59
CA ALA A 122 -5.79 -8.07 -10.45
C ALA A 122 -4.35 -8.39 -10.87
N CYS A 123 -4.16 -9.14 -11.96
CA CYS A 123 -2.82 -9.43 -12.50
C CYS A 123 -2.08 -8.15 -12.92
N ALA A 124 -2.74 -7.24 -13.63
CA ALA A 124 -2.12 -5.97 -14.02
C ALA A 124 -1.71 -5.14 -12.80
N GLY A 125 -2.58 -5.04 -11.78
CA GLY A 125 -2.28 -4.38 -10.52
C GLY A 125 -1.09 -5.01 -9.78
N TRP A 126 -1.04 -6.34 -9.74
CA TRP A 126 0.06 -7.07 -9.12
C TRP A 126 1.41 -6.81 -9.80
N ILE A 127 1.46 -6.83 -11.13
CA ILE A 127 2.70 -6.54 -11.88
C ILE A 127 3.18 -5.12 -11.58
N VAL A 128 2.26 -4.14 -11.48
CA VAL A 128 2.62 -2.76 -11.11
C VAL A 128 3.21 -2.72 -9.69
N SER A 129 2.51 -3.28 -8.71
CA SER A 129 2.96 -3.28 -7.32
C SER A 129 4.30 -4.00 -7.13
N TRP A 130 4.50 -5.13 -7.80
CA TRP A 130 5.78 -5.84 -7.77
C TRP A 130 6.88 -4.96 -8.34
N ARG A 131 6.70 -4.44 -9.55
CA ARG A 131 7.76 -3.66 -10.23
C ARG A 131 8.12 -2.39 -9.45
N GLU A 132 7.15 -1.73 -8.82
CA GLU A 132 7.40 -0.58 -7.94
C GLU A 132 8.16 -0.97 -6.68
N ALA A 133 7.72 -2.03 -5.98
CA ALA A 133 8.42 -2.52 -4.79
C ALA A 133 9.87 -2.96 -5.09
N TRP A 134 10.08 -3.59 -6.25
CA TRP A 134 11.41 -4.02 -6.69
C TRP A 134 12.32 -2.83 -6.99
N ARG A 135 11.82 -1.84 -7.75
CA ARG A 135 12.57 -0.63 -8.09
C ARG A 135 12.90 0.22 -6.87
N HIS A 136 11.97 0.37 -5.93
CA HIS A 136 12.21 1.11 -4.69
C HIS A 136 13.29 0.44 -3.84
N ARG A 137 13.21 -0.89 -3.69
CA ARG A 137 14.19 -1.68 -2.95
C ARG A 137 15.58 -1.63 -3.56
N GLY A 138 15.70 -1.80 -4.88
CA GLY A 138 16.99 -1.80 -5.58
C GLY A 138 17.57 -0.41 -5.87
N GLY A 139 16.75 0.64 -5.82
CA GLY A 139 17.16 2.01 -6.11
C GLY A 139 17.22 2.87 -4.86
N GLU A 140 16.19 3.67 -4.64
CA GLU A 140 16.13 4.72 -3.61
C GLU A 140 16.48 4.22 -2.20
N LEU A 141 15.96 3.05 -1.79
CA LEU A 141 16.23 2.50 -0.47
C LEU A 141 17.70 2.10 -0.32
N SER A 142 18.25 1.40 -1.31
CA SER A 142 19.65 0.97 -1.30
C SER A 142 20.62 2.15 -1.22
N VAL A 143 20.36 3.20 -2.02
CA VAL A 143 21.16 4.44 -2.01
C VAL A 143 21.14 5.11 -0.63
N ARG A 144 19.97 5.19 0.02
CA ARG A 144 19.85 5.80 1.34
C ARG A 144 20.51 4.98 2.44
N VAL A 145 20.40 3.65 2.38
CA VAL A 145 21.11 2.75 3.30
C VAL A 145 22.63 2.93 3.16
N HIS A 146 23.14 2.98 1.92
CA HIS A 146 24.57 3.22 1.68
C HIS A 146 25.02 4.58 2.20
N LYS A 147 24.25 5.66 1.94
CA LYS A 147 24.58 7.01 2.41
C LYS A 147 24.67 7.08 3.94
N VAL A 148 23.70 6.50 4.66
CA VAL A 148 23.74 6.49 6.14
C VAL A 148 24.96 5.72 6.64
N ARG A 149 25.24 4.55 6.05
CA ARG A 149 26.41 3.74 6.41
C ARG A 149 27.72 4.48 6.20
N GLU A 150 27.88 5.14 5.06
CA GLU A 150 29.08 5.92 4.73
C GLU A 150 29.31 7.06 5.73
N LEU A 151 28.25 7.79 6.10
CA LEU A 151 28.33 8.86 7.10
C LEU A 151 28.64 8.32 8.49
N GLU A 152 28.11 7.16 8.87
CA GLU A 152 28.47 6.50 10.14
C GLU A 152 29.94 6.07 10.16
N GLU A 153 30.46 5.55 9.05
CA GLU A 153 31.88 5.19 8.91
C GLU A 153 32.79 6.44 8.95
N ARG A 154 32.37 7.57 8.36
CA ARG A 154 33.08 8.86 8.48
C ARG A 154 33.09 9.37 9.93
N LYS A 155 31.93 9.33 10.62
CA LYS A 155 31.85 9.69 12.05
C LYS A 155 32.77 8.83 12.91
N ALA A 156 32.80 7.52 12.66
CA ALA A 156 33.64 6.60 13.42
C ALA A 156 35.14 6.88 13.21
N ARG A 157 35.55 7.20 11.97
CA ARG A 157 36.93 7.60 11.65
C ARG A 157 37.32 8.91 12.35
N GLY A 158 36.47 9.94 12.29
CA GLY A 158 36.70 11.21 12.99
C GLY A 158 36.87 11.03 14.50
N MET A 159 35.98 10.28 15.14
CA MET A 159 36.07 9.97 16.59
C MET A 159 37.33 9.17 16.95
N ALA A 160 37.80 8.28 16.06
CA ALA A 160 39.02 7.52 16.28
C ALA A 160 40.28 8.40 16.16
N ALA A 161 40.32 9.31 15.18
CA ALA A 161 41.38 10.28 15.01
C ALA A 161 41.46 11.24 16.21
N GLU A 162 40.33 11.78 16.67
CA GLU A 162 40.26 12.64 17.86
C GLU A 162 40.80 11.93 19.12
N ARG A 163 40.46 10.65 19.31
CA ARG A 163 41.00 9.84 20.42
C ARG A 163 42.51 9.61 20.31
N ARG A 164 43.04 9.44 19.10
CA ARG A 164 44.49 9.32 18.88
C ARG A 164 45.19 10.64 19.22
N ARG A 165 44.64 11.78 18.80
CA ARG A 165 45.16 13.12 19.13
C ARG A 165 45.16 13.36 20.63
N LYS A 166 44.06 13.07 21.33
CA LYS A 166 43.99 13.17 22.80
C LYS A 166 45.05 12.32 23.50
N ARG A 167 45.27 11.08 23.04
CA ARG A 167 46.33 10.21 23.58
C ARG A 167 47.74 10.74 23.31
N LYS A 168 48.00 11.29 22.12
CA LYS A 168 49.30 11.91 21.80
C LYS A 168 49.54 13.14 22.68
N ALA A 169 48.51 13.98 22.87
CA ALA A 169 48.59 15.16 23.75
C ALA A 169 48.85 14.77 25.22
N GLU A 170 48.11 13.80 25.76
CA GLU A 170 48.32 13.28 27.12
C GLU A 170 49.71 12.64 27.30
N ALA A 171 50.23 11.97 26.26
CA ALA A 171 51.58 11.40 26.27
C ALA A 171 52.66 12.49 26.28
N ASN A 172 52.46 13.54 25.49
CA ASN A 172 53.37 14.69 25.42
C ASN A 172 53.42 15.44 26.77
N GLU A 173 52.27 15.70 27.39
CA GLU A 173 52.20 16.31 28.73
C GLU A 173 52.87 15.45 29.81
N ARG A 174 52.90 14.12 29.64
CA ARG A 174 53.60 13.22 30.57
C ARG A 174 55.11 13.16 30.33
N SER A 175 55.56 13.54 29.13
CA SER A 175 56.96 13.48 28.69
C SER A 175 57.83 14.65 29.16
N ASP A 176 57.25 15.72 29.69
CA ASP A 176 57.96 16.89 30.27
C ASP A 176 58.85 16.57 31.50
N SER A 177 59.06 15.29 31.79
CA SER A 177 59.87 14.78 32.91
C SER A 177 61.16 14.06 32.48
N TRP A 178 61.51 13.96 31.19
CA TRP A 178 62.68 13.15 30.79
C TRP A 178 63.56 13.72 29.66
N ASP A 179 64.82 13.29 29.72
CA ASP A 179 66.06 13.81 29.12
C ASP A 179 66.00 14.12 27.61
N PRO A 180 66.52 15.28 27.15
CA PRO A 180 66.46 15.71 25.76
C PRO A 180 67.64 15.15 24.96
N GLU A 181 67.48 14.06 24.19
CA GLU A 181 68.43 13.75 23.10
C GLU A 181 68.00 12.71 22.04
N GLU A 182 66.71 12.39 21.86
CA GLU A 182 66.28 11.53 20.74
C GLU A 182 65.71 12.36 19.57
N ASP A 183 66.43 12.33 18.45
CA ASP A 183 66.07 12.90 17.15
C ASP A 183 64.78 12.26 16.61
N ASP A 184 63.62 12.85 16.93
CA ASP A 184 62.31 12.47 16.38
C ASP A 184 62.18 13.04 14.96
N ASP A 185 62.23 12.15 13.97
CA ASP A 185 61.99 12.42 12.56
C ASP A 185 60.49 12.64 12.33
N GLY A 186 60.00 13.79 12.80
CA GLY A 186 58.61 14.23 12.71
C GLY A 186 58.08 14.26 11.28
N GLU A 187 57.55 13.14 10.82
CA GLU A 187 56.56 13.09 9.75
C GLU A 187 55.26 13.66 10.34
N ASP A 188 55.12 14.98 10.23
CA ASP A 188 53.87 15.70 10.44
C ASP A 188 52.85 15.19 9.39
N ASP A 189 52.19 14.09 9.71
CA ASP A 189 50.99 13.64 9.03
C ASP A 189 49.90 14.71 9.25
N ASP A 190 49.88 15.71 8.35
CA ASP A 190 48.81 16.69 8.16
C ASP A 190 47.51 15.97 7.74
N GLU A 191 46.97 15.12 8.62
CA GLU A 191 45.64 14.54 8.47
C GLU A 191 44.64 15.70 8.54
N GLU A 192 44.22 16.20 7.37
CA GLU A 192 43.14 17.16 7.23
C GLU A 192 41.95 16.70 8.07
N GLU A 193 41.61 17.50 9.08
CA GLU A 193 40.54 17.18 10.02
C GLU A 193 39.21 17.35 9.29
N GLU A 194 38.73 16.26 8.71
CA GLU A 194 37.44 16.26 8.01
C GLU A 194 36.33 16.55 9.04
N TYR A 195 35.87 17.79 9.08
CA TYR A 195 34.78 18.23 9.95
C TYR A 195 33.53 17.40 9.64
N PHE A 196 33.14 16.55 10.58
CA PHE A 196 31.95 15.73 10.45
C PHE A 196 30.72 16.53 10.87
N ASP A 197 29.84 16.81 9.90
CA ASP A 197 28.56 17.47 10.17
C ASP A 197 27.53 16.45 10.70
N GLU A 198 27.26 16.50 12.01
CA GLU A 198 26.23 15.66 12.64
C GLU A 198 24.83 15.91 12.05
N GLY A 199 24.57 17.12 11.56
CA GLY A 199 23.31 17.47 10.91
C GLY A 199 23.06 16.66 9.64
N GLU A 200 24.10 16.40 8.84
CA GLU A 200 23.99 15.61 7.61
C GLU A 200 23.59 14.16 7.92
N LEU A 201 24.17 13.56 8.98
CA LEU A 201 23.84 12.19 9.39
C LEU A 201 22.40 12.06 9.86
N ASP A 202 21.92 13.03 10.66
CA ASP A 202 20.55 13.03 11.13
C ASP A 202 19.54 13.22 9.99
N GLU A 203 19.85 14.08 9.01
CA GLU A 203 19.04 14.22 7.80
C GLU A 203 19.01 12.92 7.00
N ALA A 204 20.15 12.29 6.77
CA ALA A 204 20.25 11.02 6.06
C ALA A 204 19.44 9.91 6.75
N ARG A 205 19.48 9.84 8.09
CA ARG A 205 18.68 8.89 8.89
C ARG A 205 17.18 9.15 8.78
N ARG A 206 16.74 10.42 8.80
CA ARG A 206 15.32 10.78 8.58
C ARG A 206 14.87 10.39 7.18
N ALA A 207 15.70 10.64 6.16
CA ALA A 207 15.43 10.24 4.80
C ALA A 207 15.35 8.71 4.64
N LEU A 208 16.24 7.96 5.30
CA LEU A 208 16.19 6.49 5.32
C LEU A 208 14.87 5.99 5.93
N LYS A 209 14.49 6.50 7.10
CA LYS A 209 13.24 6.14 7.77
C LYS A 209 12.00 6.41 6.89
N ALA A 210 12.01 7.52 6.15
CA ALA A 210 10.95 7.82 5.19
C ALA A 210 10.91 6.81 4.02
N ALA A 211 12.08 6.40 3.50
CA ALA A 211 12.16 5.38 2.46
C ALA A 211 11.74 3.98 2.95
N GLU A 212 12.04 3.63 4.19
CA GLU A 212 11.58 2.41 4.83
C GLU A 212 10.06 2.39 4.98
N GLY A 213 9.47 3.50 5.45
CA GLY A 213 8.01 3.67 5.50
C GLY A 213 7.37 3.47 4.12
N ARG A 214 7.95 4.07 3.08
CA ARG A 214 7.50 3.88 1.69
C ARG A 214 7.63 2.43 1.22
N GLN A 215 8.73 1.75 1.54
CA GLN A 215 8.95 0.35 1.22
C GLN A 215 7.88 -0.55 1.87
N PHE A 216 7.53 -0.27 3.12
CA PHE A 216 6.47 -0.99 3.83
C PHE A 216 5.11 -0.81 3.14
N SER A 217 4.76 0.42 2.75
CA SER A 217 3.52 0.69 1.99
C SER A 217 3.49 -0.05 0.64
N LEU A 218 4.60 -0.07 -0.09
CA LEU A 218 4.72 -0.83 -1.35
C LEU A 218 4.61 -2.35 -1.11
N PHE A 219 5.19 -2.85 -0.02
CA PHE A 219 5.05 -4.25 0.39
C PHE A 219 3.59 -4.61 0.68
N LEU A 220 2.85 -3.77 1.42
CA LEU A 220 1.43 -4.01 1.69
C LEU A 220 0.59 -4.02 0.40
N ALA A 221 0.89 -3.12 -0.54
CA ALA A 221 0.22 -3.10 -1.84
C ALA A 221 0.51 -4.38 -2.66
N LEU A 222 1.75 -4.87 -2.63
CA LEU A 222 2.14 -6.13 -3.27
C LEU A 222 1.48 -7.35 -2.59
N LEU A 223 1.46 -7.39 -1.27
CA LEU A 223 0.81 -8.45 -0.49
C LEU A 223 -0.68 -8.52 -0.82
N LYS A 224 -1.36 -7.38 -0.78
CA LYS A 224 -2.77 -7.26 -1.16
C LYS A 224 -3.04 -7.81 -2.56
N SER A 225 -2.31 -7.31 -3.56
CA SER A 225 -2.51 -7.70 -4.95
C SER A 225 -2.19 -9.18 -5.20
N SER A 226 -1.22 -9.74 -4.47
CA SER A 226 -0.92 -11.18 -4.51
C SER A 226 -2.09 -12.01 -3.98
N CYS A 227 -2.67 -11.60 -2.84
CA CYS A 227 -3.87 -12.23 -2.28
C CYS A 227 -5.07 -12.12 -3.24
N ASP A 228 -5.28 -10.97 -3.87
CA ASP A 228 -6.35 -10.79 -4.86
C ASP A 228 -6.17 -11.77 -6.03
N VAL A 229 -4.97 -11.87 -6.62
CA VAL A 229 -4.70 -12.83 -7.71
C VAL A 229 -5.01 -14.27 -7.27
N VAL A 230 -4.61 -14.66 -6.06
CA VAL A 230 -4.87 -16.00 -5.50
C VAL A 230 -6.37 -16.25 -5.28
N VAL A 231 -7.09 -15.27 -4.75
CA VAL A 231 -8.54 -15.36 -4.52
C VAL A 231 -9.27 -15.49 -5.87
N PHE A 232 -9.00 -14.61 -6.81
CA PHE A 232 -9.72 -14.57 -8.10
C PHE A 232 -9.32 -15.69 -9.06
N SER A 233 -8.15 -16.32 -8.88
CA SER A 233 -7.76 -17.49 -9.67
C SER A 233 -8.66 -18.72 -9.40
N ASN A 234 -9.31 -18.78 -8.23
CA ASN A 234 -10.20 -19.89 -7.85
C ASN A 234 -11.68 -19.62 -8.23
N ASN A 235 -12.02 -18.43 -8.74
CA ASN A 235 -13.40 -18.07 -9.04
C ASN A 235 -13.92 -18.75 -10.33
N PRO A 236 -15.23 -19.06 -10.39
CA PRO A 236 -15.86 -19.61 -11.57
C PRO A 236 -15.60 -18.76 -12.81
N GLY A 237 -15.14 -19.40 -13.88
CA GLY A 237 -14.78 -18.73 -15.13
C GLY A 237 -13.28 -18.59 -15.31
N VAL A 238 -12.52 -18.36 -14.24
CA VAL A 238 -11.04 -18.40 -14.26
C VAL A 238 -10.60 -19.84 -13.97
N ASP A 239 -11.00 -20.38 -12.81
CA ASP A 239 -10.78 -21.78 -12.39
C ASP A 239 -9.34 -22.27 -12.63
N LEU A 240 -8.34 -21.41 -12.38
CA LEU A 240 -6.93 -21.65 -12.69
C LEU A 240 -6.44 -22.93 -12.01
N HIS A 241 -6.67 -23.05 -10.70
CA HIS A 241 -6.25 -24.22 -9.93
C HIS A 241 -6.92 -25.51 -10.41
N LYS A 242 -8.21 -25.46 -10.76
CA LYS A 242 -8.92 -26.62 -11.30
C LYS A 242 -8.34 -27.04 -12.65
N ARG A 243 -7.92 -26.11 -13.50
CA ARG A 243 -7.29 -26.40 -14.80
C ARG A 243 -5.88 -26.99 -14.65
N TYR A 244 -5.04 -26.41 -13.80
CA TYR A 244 -3.64 -26.83 -13.68
C TYR A 244 -3.41 -27.99 -12.70
N ARG A 245 -4.22 -28.10 -11.64
CA ARG A 245 -4.07 -29.13 -10.58
C ARG A 245 -5.19 -30.17 -10.60
N GLY A 246 -6.18 -30.05 -11.48
CA GLY A 246 -7.37 -30.91 -11.52
C GLY A 246 -8.33 -30.73 -10.34
N LYS A 247 -8.00 -29.91 -9.34
CA LYS A 247 -8.77 -29.69 -8.11
C LYS A 247 -8.83 -28.20 -7.77
N LYS A 248 -9.94 -27.76 -7.18
CA LYS A 248 -10.07 -26.39 -6.67
C LYS A 248 -9.13 -26.16 -5.49
N MET A 249 -8.75 -24.91 -5.28
CA MET A 249 -7.98 -24.52 -4.10
C MET A 249 -8.83 -24.70 -2.84
N ASN A 250 -8.18 -25.01 -1.72
CA ASN A 250 -8.85 -25.14 -0.42
C ASN A 250 -9.56 -23.81 -0.06
N GLU A 251 -10.85 -23.88 0.26
CA GLU A 251 -11.68 -22.71 0.58
C GLU A 251 -11.19 -21.96 1.84
N GLY A 252 -10.59 -22.67 2.81
CA GLY A 252 -9.98 -22.05 3.98
C GLY A 252 -8.80 -21.16 3.60
N PHE A 253 -7.92 -21.62 2.70
CA PHE A 253 -6.81 -20.80 2.21
C PHE A 253 -7.30 -19.60 1.39
N HIS A 254 -8.31 -19.80 0.53
CA HIS A 254 -8.95 -18.71 -0.20
C HIS A 254 -9.51 -17.64 0.75
N SER A 255 -10.22 -18.06 1.81
CA SER A 255 -10.78 -17.17 2.81
C SER A 255 -9.71 -16.38 3.56
N VAL A 256 -8.62 -17.04 3.98
CA VAL A 256 -7.48 -16.36 4.63
C VAL A 256 -6.86 -15.30 3.72
N CYS A 257 -6.64 -15.59 2.43
CA CYS A 257 -6.15 -14.58 1.49
C CYS A 257 -7.13 -13.40 1.34
N GLY A 258 -8.43 -13.66 1.32
CA GLY A 258 -9.46 -12.63 1.32
C GLY A 258 -9.40 -11.74 2.55
N LEU A 259 -9.24 -12.33 3.73
CA LEU A 259 -9.08 -11.59 5.00
C LEU A 259 -7.81 -10.74 5.00
N VAL A 260 -6.67 -11.28 4.57
CA VAL A 260 -5.41 -10.50 4.46
C VAL A 260 -5.59 -9.32 3.50
N SER A 261 -6.19 -9.54 2.32
CA SER A 261 -6.47 -8.45 1.36
C SER A 261 -7.40 -7.38 1.95
N ALA A 262 -8.42 -7.76 2.72
CA ALA A 262 -9.30 -6.81 3.40
C ALA A 262 -8.58 -6.06 4.53
N SER A 263 -7.79 -6.75 5.34
CA SER A 263 -7.01 -6.15 6.44
C SER A 263 -6.00 -5.11 5.93
N THR A 264 -5.33 -5.36 4.81
CA THR A 264 -4.43 -4.34 4.21
C THR A 264 -5.17 -3.08 3.78
N VAL A 265 -6.41 -3.21 3.29
CA VAL A 265 -7.27 -2.06 2.94
C VAL A 265 -7.67 -1.30 4.20
N LEU A 266 -8.03 -2.00 5.27
CA LEU A 266 -8.36 -1.37 6.55
C LEU A 266 -7.16 -0.63 7.13
N TYR A 267 -5.97 -1.23 7.11
CA TYR A 267 -4.73 -0.60 7.56
C TYR A 267 -4.44 0.70 6.79
N ASN A 268 -4.53 0.66 5.46
CA ASN A 268 -4.26 1.83 4.61
C ASN A 268 -5.29 2.97 4.78
N ASN A 269 -6.54 2.63 5.08
CA ASN A 269 -7.61 3.62 5.27
C ASN A 269 -7.64 4.18 6.71
N PHE A 270 -7.14 3.41 7.68
CA PHE A 270 -7.18 3.76 9.10
C PHE A 270 -5.83 3.54 9.79
N PRO A 271 -4.75 4.22 9.35
CA PRO A 271 -3.41 4.02 9.91
C PRO A 271 -3.35 4.37 11.41
N ASN A 272 -4.25 5.22 11.89
CA ASN A 272 -4.31 5.69 13.28
C ASN A 272 -5.39 4.99 14.13
N ALA A 273 -6.00 3.90 13.67
CA ALA A 273 -7.00 3.17 14.44
C ALA A 273 -6.40 2.32 15.60
N ALA A 274 -5.09 2.39 15.83
CA ALA A 274 -4.48 1.79 17.00
C ALA A 274 -5.16 2.34 18.27
N PRO A 275 -5.54 1.47 19.23
CA PRO A 275 -6.07 1.93 20.49
C PRO A 275 -5.05 2.84 21.15
N LYS A 276 -5.48 4.03 21.55
CA LYS A 276 -4.73 4.86 22.49
C LYS A 276 -4.71 4.08 23.80
N VAL A 277 -3.62 3.37 24.05
CA VAL A 277 -3.33 2.70 25.33
C VAL A 277 -2.93 3.76 26.35
#